data_AF-A0AB32WNC3-F1
#
_entry.id   AF-A0AB32WNC3-F1
#
_cell.length_a   1.000
_cell.length_b   1.000
_cell.length_c   1.000
_cell.angle_alpha   90.00
_cell.angle_beta   90.00
_cell.angle_gamma   90.00
#
_symmetry.space_group_name_H-M   'P 1'
#
loop_
_entity.id
_entity.type
_entity.pdbx_description
1 polymer ?
#
loop_
_entity_poly.entity_id
_entity_poly.type
_entity_poly.pdbx_seq_one_letter_code
_entity_poly.pdbx_strand_id
1 'polypeptide(L)'
;MDQLPGYMKISYKALLDVYEEMEQLLEQGTQYRIEYAKKEAIRLAQAYLLEAKWTHENYKPTFEEYKSNVLLSSGYGMPAITAFVGMGDVATQETFHWAVNDPKIIRASTIICRFMDNIAERKFNQRREDQCSVTECYMEQYGVSAQDAYDEFNKHIESSWKDVNKEFLKPTEMPTPVPQSLSQPCTVDGCPL
;
A
#
# COMPACT_ATOMS: atom_id res chain seq x y z
N MET A 1 -18.31 -17.55 -4.99
CA MET A 1 -17.42 -18.54 -5.64
C MET A 1 -17.89 -18.96 -7.03
N ASP A 2 -19.18 -19.28 -7.22
CA ASP A 2 -19.64 -19.89 -8.48
C ASP A 2 -19.63 -18.96 -9.70
N GLN A 3 -19.69 -17.65 -9.47
CA GLN A 3 -19.70 -16.63 -10.52
C GLN A 3 -18.30 -16.28 -11.06
N LEU A 4 -17.22 -16.78 -10.43
CA LEU A 4 -15.85 -16.45 -10.84
C LEU A 4 -15.34 -17.39 -11.94
N PRO A 5 -14.48 -16.92 -12.85
CA PRO A 5 -13.72 -17.79 -13.76
C PRO A 5 -12.87 -18.81 -12.98
N GLY A 6 -12.66 -19.99 -13.55
CA GLY A 6 -11.95 -21.10 -12.88
C GLY A 6 -10.58 -20.72 -12.33
N TYR A 7 -9.79 -19.93 -13.06
CA TYR A 7 -8.47 -19.49 -12.62
C TYR A 7 -8.52 -18.53 -11.42
N MET A 8 -9.54 -17.66 -11.33
CA MET A 8 -9.70 -16.72 -10.23
C MET A 8 -10.17 -17.41 -8.95
N LYS A 9 -10.92 -18.51 -9.05
CA LYS A 9 -11.43 -19.25 -7.89
C LYS A 9 -10.29 -19.69 -6.97
N ILE A 10 -9.16 -20.10 -7.53
CA ILE A 10 -8.00 -20.59 -6.75
C ILE A 10 -7.44 -19.44 -5.91
N SER A 11 -7.07 -18.32 -6.54
CA SER A 11 -6.48 -17.18 -5.82
C SER A 11 -7.44 -16.54 -4.82
N TYR A 12 -8.72 -16.38 -5.20
CA TYR A 12 -9.72 -15.82 -4.30
C TYR A 12 -9.99 -16.73 -3.10
N LYS A 13 -10.06 -18.04 -3.31
CA LYS A 13 -10.18 -19.00 -2.21
C LYS A 13 -8.97 -18.93 -1.28
N ALA A 14 -7.75 -18.97 -1.82
CA ALA A 14 -6.54 -18.88 -1.00
C ALA A 14 -6.52 -17.59 -0.14
N LEU A 15 -6.98 -16.46 -0.68
CA LEU A 15 -7.11 -15.22 0.09
C LEU A 15 -8.15 -15.33 1.22
N LEU A 16 -9.30 -15.95 0.97
CA LEU A 16 -10.32 -16.16 2.00
C LEU A 16 -9.83 -17.12 3.09
N ASP A 17 -9.18 -18.21 2.70
CA ASP A 17 -8.64 -19.22 3.62
C ASP A 17 -7.63 -18.56 4.57
N VAL A 18 -6.78 -17.63 4.10
CA VAL A 18 -5.85 -16.86 4.96
C VAL A 18 -6.60 -16.06 6.04
N TYR A 19 -7.68 -15.35 5.70
CA TYR A 19 -8.43 -14.59 6.69
C TYR A 19 -9.19 -15.48 7.66
N GLU A 20 -9.69 -16.62 7.18
CA GLU A 20 -10.36 -17.62 8.03
C GLU A 20 -9.37 -18.25 9.04
N GLU A 21 -8.17 -18.63 8.58
CA GLU A 21 -7.10 -19.12 9.45
C GLU A 21 -6.69 -18.08 10.50
N MET A 22 -6.52 -16.81 10.10
CA MET A 22 -6.24 -15.73 11.05
C MET A 22 -7.36 -15.61 12.09
N GLU A 23 -8.62 -15.67 11.68
CA GLU A 23 -9.78 -15.57 12.59
C GLU A 23 -9.84 -16.73 13.59
N GLN A 24 -9.46 -17.94 13.19
CA GLN A 24 -9.39 -19.12 14.07
C GLN A 24 -8.26 -19.03 15.11
N LEU A 25 -7.17 -18.33 14.80
CA LEU A 25 -6.04 -18.15 15.70
C LEU A 25 -6.23 -17.01 16.71
N LEU A 26 -7.28 -16.21 16.56
CA LEU A 26 -7.55 -15.09 17.44
C LEU A 26 -8.16 -15.49 18.78
N GLU A 27 -7.74 -14.78 19.81
CA GLU A 27 -8.31 -14.91 21.15
C GLU A 27 -9.77 -14.41 21.18
N GLN A 28 -10.58 -14.97 22.08
CA GLN A 28 -11.95 -14.52 22.27
C GLN A 28 -12.00 -13.02 22.62
N GLY A 29 -12.86 -12.27 21.92
CA GLY A 29 -12.99 -10.83 22.09
C GLY A 29 -12.12 -10.00 21.14
N THR A 30 -11.26 -10.62 20.32
CA THR A 30 -10.38 -9.91 19.37
C THR A 30 -10.79 -10.07 17.90
N GLN A 31 -11.92 -10.74 17.61
CA GLN A 31 -12.41 -11.02 16.25
C GLN A 31 -12.61 -9.76 15.40
N TYR A 32 -12.90 -8.61 16.04
CA TYR A 32 -13.05 -7.32 15.36
C TYR A 32 -11.81 -6.91 14.55
N ARG A 33 -10.62 -7.40 14.91
CA ARG A 33 -9.35 -7.10 14.22
C ARG A 33 -9.36 -7.58 12.77
N ILE A 34 -9.98 -8.73 12.51
CA ILE A 34 -10.09 -9.31 11.15
C ILE A 34 -10.94 -8.41 10.25
N GLU A 35 -11.99 -7.82 10.79
CA GLU A 35 -12.88 -6.95 10.00
C GLU A 35 -12.15 -5.70 9.49
N TYR A 36 -11.20 -5.17 10.26
CA TYR A 36 -10.30 -4.11 9.77
C TYR A 36 -9.41 -4.59 8.62
N ALA A 37 -8.81 -5.77 8.74
CA ALA A 37 -7.94 -6.32 7.70
C ALA A 37 -8.72 -6.64 6.41
N LYS A 38 -9.89 -7.30 6.52
CA LYS A 38 -10.80 -7.56 5.38
C LYS A 38 -11.24 -6.26 4.70
N LYS A 39 -11.54 -5.21 5.47
CA LYS A 39 -11.93 -3.91 4.92
C LYS A 39 -10.83 -3.25 4.10
N GLU A 40 -9.58 -3.29 4.57
CA GLU A 40 -8.45 -2.78 3.78
C GLU A 40 -8.17 -3.62 2.53
N ALA A 41 -8.36 -4.95 2.61
CA ALA A 41 -8.26 -5.81 1.43
C ALA A 41 -9.29 -5.46 0.36
N ILE A 42 -10.53 -5.17 0.77
CA ILE A 42 -11.59 -4.71 -0.13
C ILE A 42 -11.24 -3.34 -0.73
N ARG A 43 -10.73 -2.39 0.07
CA ARG A 43 -10.27 -1.08 -0.43
C ARG A 43 -9.18 -1.23 -1.49
N LEU A 44 -8.20 -2.10 -1.25
CA LEU A 44 -7.14 -2.40 -2.22
C LEU A 44 -7.70 -3.00 -3.51
N ALA A 45 -8.61 -3.98 -3.40
CA ALA A 45 -9.24 -4.59 -4.57
C ALA A 45 -10.06 -3.57 -5.39
N GLN A 46 -10.73 -2.61 -4.74
CA GLN A 46 -11.43 -1.52 -5.40
C GLN A 46 -10.48 -0.57 -6.14
N ALA A 47 -9.32 -0.26 -5.54
CA ALA A 47 -8.30 0.58 -6.16
C ALA A 47 -7.70 -0.10 -7.41
N TYR A 48 -7.42 -1.41 -7.36
CA TYR A 48 -7.00 -2.17 -8.53
C TYR A 48 -8.08 -2.28 -9.60
N LEU A 49 -9.34 -2.43 -9.21
CA LEU A 49 -10.45 -2.44 -10.16
C LEU A 49 -10.57 -1.10 -10.90
N LEU A 50 -10.31 0.02 -10.22
CA LEU A 50 -10.30 1.34 -10.87
C LEU A 50 -9.18 1.45 -11.91
N GLU A 51 -7.96 1.01 -11.59
CA GLU A 51 -6.84 0.99 -12.54
C GLU A 51 -7.10 0.07 -13.73
N ALA A 52 -7.71 -1.10 -13.48
CA ALA A 52 -8.10 -2.02 -14.54
C ALA A 52 -9.15 -1.40 -15.48
N LYS A 53 -10.10 -0.61 -14.95
CA LYS A 53 -11.06 0.14 -15.77
C LYS A 53 -10.39 1.21 -16.61
N TRP A 54 -9.51 2.02 -16.01
CA TRP A 54 -8.75 3.03 -16.75
C TRP A 54 -7.97 2.41 -17.91
N THR A 55 -7.31 1.28 -17.64
CA THR A 55 -6.57 0.53 -18.66
C THR A 55 -7.49 -0.01 -19.75
N HIS A 56 -8.61 -0.64 -19.38
CA HIS A 56 -9.56 -1.22 -20.32
C HIS A 56 -10.21 -0.17 -21.24
N GLU A 57 -10.48 1.02 -20.70
CA GLU A 57 -11.11 2.13 -21.40
C GLU A 57 -10.10 3.02 -22.15
N ASN A 58 -8.80 2.73 -22.07
CA ASN A 58 -7.71 3.61 -22.52
C ASN A 58 -7.82 5.03 -21.96
N TYR A 59 -8.40 5.16 -20.76
CA TYR A 59 -8.55 6.43 -20.08
C TYR A 59 -7.21 6.84 -19.46
N LYS A 60 -6.78 8.07 -19.77
CA LYS A 60 -5.59 8.67 -19.18
C LYS A 60 -6.01 9.56 -18.00
N PRO A 61 -5.87 9.11 -16.73
CA PRO A 61 -6.19 9.94 -15.58
C PRO A 61 -5.24 11.13 -15.52
N THR A 62 -5.72 12.24 -14.98
CA THR A 62 -4.84 13.33 -14.56
C THR A 62 -3.94 12.86 -13.42
N PHE A 63 -2.79 13.49 -13.22
CA PHE A 63 -1.89 13.18 -12.12
C PHE A 63 -2.58 13.26 -10.74
N GLU A 64 -3.54 14.17 -10.55
CA GLU A 64 -4.29 14.28 -9.30
C GLU A 64 -5.29 13.12 -9.10
N GLU A 65 -6.02 12.73 -10.14
CA GLU A 65 -6.89 11.54 -10.10
C GLU A 65 -6.07 10.28 -9.83
N TYR A 66 -4.95 10.15 -10.53
CA TYR A 66 -3.99 9.09 -10.30
C TYR A 66 -3.51 9.08 -8.84
N LYS A 67 -3.05 10.22 -8.31
CA LYS A 67 -2.55 10.37 -6.94
C LYS A 67 -3.59 10.00 -5.88
N SER A 68 -4.88 10.21 -6.14
CA SER A 68 -5.95 9.83 -5.23
C SER A 68 -6.12 8.30 -5.09
N ASN A 69 -5.90 7.55 -6.18
CA ASN A 69 -5.99 6.10 -6.18
C ASN A 69 -4.65 5.42 -5.87
N VAL A 70 -3.55 6.06 -6.25
CA VAL A 70 -2.23 5.45 -6.27
C VAL A 70 -1.76 5.01 -4.89
N LEU A 71 -2.08 5.80 -3.86
CA LEU A 71 -1.70 5.47 -2.50
C LEU A 71 -2.45 4.23 -2.00
N LEU A 72 -3.71 4.06 -2.40
CA LEU A 72 -4.50 2.88 -2.07
C LEU A 72 -4.02 1.66 -2.86
N SER A 73 -3.76 1.81 -4.17
CA SER A 73 -3.24 0.73 -5.02
C SER A 73 -1.76 0.41 -4.76
N SER A 74 -1.07 1.14 -3.87
CA SER A 74 0.27 0.78 -3.36
C SER A 74 0.33 -0.61 -2.78
N GLY A 75 -0.81 -1.12 -2.30
CA GLY A 75 -0.84 -2.38 -1.59
C GLY A 75 -0.18 -2.31 -0.21
N TYR A 76 0.32 -1.15 0.25
CA TYR A 76 1.00 -1.03 1.55
C TYR A 76 0.01 -0.99 2.74
N GLY A 77 -1.12 -0.29 2.59
CA GLY A 77 -2.09 -0.14 3.68
C GLY A 77 -2.67 -1.46 4.18
N MET A 78 -3.00 -2.38 3.25
CA MET A 78 -3.56 -3.69 3.59
C MET A 78 -2.64 -4.55 4.48
N PRO A 79 -1.37 -4.83 4.13
CA PRO A 79 -0.45 -5.61 4.96
C PRO A 79 -0.09 -4.86 6.24
N ALA A 80 -0.02 -3.52 6.24
CA ALA A 80 0.21 -2.73 7.44
C ALA A 80 -0.88 -2.96 8.50
N ILE A 81 -2.16 -2.87 8.11
CA ILE A 81 -3.27 -3.14 9.05
C ILE A 81 -3.36 -4.63 9.40
N THR A 82 -3.11 -5.51 8.45
CA THR A 82 -3.14 -6.97 8.68
C THR A 82 -2.06 -7.40 9.68
N ALA A 83 -0.88 -6.76 9.67
CA ALA A 83 0.19 -7.06 10.62
C ALA A 83 -0.22 -6.86 12.08
N PHE A 84 -1.14 -5.93 12.37
CA PHE A 84 -1.62 -5.67 13.72
C PHE A 84 -2.53 -6.77 14.28
N VAL A 85 -3.14 -7.59 13.42
CA VAL A 85 -4.08 -8.66 13.83
C VAL A 85 -3.42 -9.61 14.84
N GLY A 86 -2.17 -10.01 14.58
CA GLY A 86 -1.42 -10.98 15.37
C GLY A 86 -0.59 -10.40 16.52
N MET A 87 -0.69 -9.11 16.84
CA MET A 87 0.19 -8.45 17.82
C MET A 87 -0.23 -8.58 19.29
N GLY A 88 -1.07 -9.57 19.63
CA GLY A 88 -1.51 -9.84 21.01
C GLY A 88 -2.12 -8.61 21.68
N ASP A 89 -1.75 -8.33 22.93
CA ASP A 89 -2.25 -7.20 23.72
C ASP A 89 -1.75 -5.83 23.24
N VAL A 90 -0.73 -5.78 22.38
CA VAL A 90 -0.16 -4.52 21.90
C VAL A 90 -1.08 -3.81 20.92
N ALA A 91 -1.84 -4.57 20.12
CA ALA A 91 -2.79 -4.01 19.16
C ALA A 91 -4.20 -3.93 19.77
N THR A 92 -4.60 -2.74 20.19
CA THR A 92 -5.93 -2.49 20.74
C THR A 92 -6.88 -1.97 19.66
N GLN A 93 -8.16 -1.81 19.98
CA GLN A 93 -9.12 -1.20 19.06
C GLN A 93 -8.71 0.24 18.68
N GLU A 94 -8.10 0.97 19.60
CA GLU A 94 -7.52 2.30 19.37
C GLU A 94 -6.38 2.23 18.36
N THR A 95 -5.54 1.19 18.38
CA THR A 95 -4.50 0.97 17.36
C THR A 95 -5.08 0.86 15.96
N PHE A 96 -6.15 0.06 15.79
CA PHE A 96 -6.82 -0.07 14.50
C PHE A 96 -7.51 1.22 14.07
N HIS A 97 -8.18 1.92 15.00
CA HIS A 97 -8.82 3.20 14.70
C HIS A 97 -7.80 4.26 14.28
N TRP A 98 -6.69 4.38 15.01
CA TRP A 98 -5.58 5.25 14.65
C TRP A 98 -5.04 4.91 13.25
N ALA A 99 -4.79 3.63 12.99
CA ALA A 99 -4.15 3.20 11.76
C ALA A 99 -5.01 3.40 10.50
N VAL A 100 -6.32 3.17 10.57
CA VAL A 100 -7.22 3.40 9.42
C VAL A 100 -7.54 4.87 9.17
N ASN A 101 -7.23 5.75 10.13
CA ASN A 101 -7.37 7.20 10.01
C ASN A 101 -6.11 7.86 9.41
N ASP A 102 -5.33 7.08 8.65
CA ASP A 102 -4.22 7.55 7.81
C ASP A 102 -3.18 8.38 8.59
N PRO A 103 -2.58 7.80 9.65
CA PRO A 103 -1.58 8.49 10.44
C PRO A 103 -0.34 8.73 9.59
N LYS A 104 0.41 9.78 9.97
CA LYS A 104 1.50 10.31 9.15
C LYS A 104 2.53 9.25 8.75
N ILE A 105 2.86 8.32 9.65
CA ILE A 105 3.78 7.22 9.39
C ILE A 105 3.27 6.26 8.30
N ILE A 106 2.00 5.85 8.35
CA ILE A 106 1.41 4.96 7.34
C ILE A 106 1.35 5.68 5.99
N ARG A 107 0.93 6.95 5.99
CA ARG A 107 0.91 7.77 4.77
C ARG A 107 2.31 7.88 4.14
N ALA A 108 3.32 8.17 4.95
CA ALA A 108 4.70 8.31 4.48
C ALA A 108 5.25 6.97 3.94
N SER A 109 5.04 5.85 4.65
CA SER A 109 5.43 4.52 4.16
C SER A 109 4.73 4.14 2.86
N THR A 110 3.44 4.49 2.72
CA THR A 110 2.66 4.27 1.50
C THR A 110 3.24 5.02 0.30
N ILE A 111 3.64 6.29 0.50
CA ILE A 111 4.31 7.11 -0.52
C ILE A 111 5.65 6.50 -0.93
N ILE A 112 6.45 6.06 0.04
CA ILE A 112 7.74 5.41 -0.21
C ILE A 112 7.54 4.15 -1.06
N CYS A 113 6.68 3.23 -0.60
CA CYS A 113 6.35 1.98 -1.28
C CYS A 113 5.97 2.25 -2.74
N ARG A 114 5.03 3.17 -2.94
CA ARG A 114 4.51 3.45 -4.28
C ARG A 114 5.55 4.02 -5.24
N PHE A 115 6.29 5.04 -4.82
CA PHE A 115 7.27 5.66 -5.73
C PHE A 115 8.45 4.72 -6.01
N MET A 116 8.86 3.92 -5.03
CA MET A 116 9.85 2.86 -5.25
C MET A 116 9.34 1.83 -6.26
N ASP A 117 8.09 1.37 -6.11
CA ASP A 117 7.45 0.46 -7.06
C ASP A 117 7.42 1.06 -8.48
N ASN A 118 7.03 2.33 -8.65
CA ASN A 118 6.98 2.95 -9.97
C ASN A 118 8.36 3.09 -10.62
N ILE A 119 9.40 3.40 -9.83
CA ILE A 119 10.79 3.44 -10.33
C ILE A 119 11.24 2.04 -10.77
N ALA A 120 10.91 1.00 -10.00
CA ALA A 120 11.24 -0.39 -10.32
C ALA A 120 10.47 -0.89 -11.55
N GLU A 121 9.17 -0.61 -11.61
CA GLU A 121 8.26 -0.96 -12.69
C GLU A 121 8.74 -0.38 -14.01
N ARG A 122 9.12 0.90 -14.06
CA ARG A 122 9.63 1.51 -15.30
C ARG A 122 10.91 0.84 -15.80
N LYS A 123 11.85 0.52 -14.89
CA LYS A 123 13.08 -0.21 -15.26
C LYS A 123 12.76 -1.60 -15.83
N PHE A 124 11.68 -2.21 -15.38
CA PHE A 124 11.20 -3.50 -15.89
C PHE A 124 10.44 -3.34 -17.22
N ASN A 125 9.55 -2.36 -17.34
CA ASN A 125 8.70 -2.10 -18.50
C ASN A 125 9.46 -1.51 -19.68
N GLN A 126 10.64 -0.90 -19.49
CA GLN A 126 11.58 -0.62 -20.59
C GLN A 126 11.94 -1.90 -21.41
N ARG A 127 11.62 -3.09 -20.90
CA ARG A 127 11.78 -4.38 -21.60
C ARG A 127 10.52 -4.87 -22.32
N ARG A 128 9.37 -4.19 -22.21
CA ARG A 128 8.07 -4.57 -22.80
C ARG A 128 7.34 -3.32 -23.33
N GLU A 129 7.20 -3.21 -24.65
CA GLU A 129 6.80 -1.98 -25.36
C GLU A 129 5.34 -1.49 -25.13
N ASP A 130 4.50 -2.19 -24.36
CA ASP A 130 3.03 -2.04 -24.42
C ASP A 130 2.32 -1.57 -23.12
N GLN A 131 3.03 -1.06 -22.10
CA GLN A 131 2.37 -0.57 -20.87
C GLN A 131 2.76 0.86 -20.51
N CYS A 132 1.76 1.74 -20.48
CA CYS A 132 1.89 3.12 -19.99
C CYS A 132 2.20 3.11 -18.49
N SER A 133 3.47 3.32 -18.15
CA SER A 133 3.91 3.48 -16.77
C SER A 133 3.49 4.83 -16.22
N VAL A 134 3.43 4.93 -14.91
CA VAL A 134 3.06 6.16 -14.19
C VAL A 134 4.02 7.30 -14.48
N THR A 135 5.29 6.96 -14.64
CA THR A 135 6.30 7.91 -15.10
C THR A 135 5.98 8.44 -16.49
N GLU A 136 5.44 7.63 -17.41
CA GLU A 136 5.03 8.09 -18.75
C GLU A 136 3.83 9.02 -18.68
N CYS A 137 2.81 8.72 -17.86
CA CYS A 137 1.71 9.65 -17.61
C CYS A 137 2.22 11.00 -17.08
N TYR A 138 3.18 10.99 -16.14
CA TYR A 138 3.78 12.20 -15.59
C TYR A 138 4.58 12.99 -16.64
N MET A 139 5.41 12.29 -17.43
CA MET A 139 6.21 12.89 -18.50
C MET A 139 5.31 13.52 -19.57
N GLU A 140 4.27 12.82 -20.02
CA GLU A 140 3.32 13.33 -21.01
C GLU A 140 2.56 14.56 -20.48
N GLN A 141 2.10 14.52 -19.23
CA GLN A 141 1.29 15.59 -18.66
C GLN A 141 2.08 16.88 -18.42
N TYR A 142 3.32 16.75 -17.93
CA TYR A 142 4.14 17.92 -17.56
C TYR A 142 5.19 18.29 -18.62
N GLY A 143 5.33 17.50 -19.68
CA GLY A 143 6.32 17.74 -20.74
C GLY A 143 7.77 17.61 -20.26
N VAL A 144 8.01 16.74 -19.28
CA VAL A 144 9.30 16.57 -18.60
C VAL A 144 10.01 15.29 -19.02
N SER A 145 11.32 15.21 -18.75
CA SER A 145 12.07 13.99 -19.01
C SER A 145 11.78 12.91 -17.94
N ALA A 146 12.16 11.66 -18.25
CA ALA A 146 12.08 10.59 -17.27
C ALA A 146 12.97 10.86 -16.03
N GLN A 147 14.09 11.57 -16.23
CA GLN A 147 14.98 11.93 -15.13
C GLN A 147 14.33 12.97 -14.21
N ASP A 148 13.68 13.99 -14.77
CA ASP A 148 12.96 15.00 -13.99
C ASP A 148 11.84 14.36 -13.15
N ALA A 149 11.12 13.39 -13.73
CA ALA A 149 10.10 12.63 -13.02
C ALA A 149 10.70 11.81 -11.86
N TYR A 150 11.82 11.13 -12.07
CA TYR A 150 12.52 10.40 -11.01
C TYR A 150 13.06 11.31 -9.91
N ASP A 151 13.61 12.47 -10.28
CA ASP A 151 14.10 13.44 -9.31
C ASP A 151 12.95 13.95 -8.42
N GLU A 152 11.76 14.16 -9.00
CA GLU A 152 10.57 14.52 -8.23
C GLU A 152 10.09 13.38 -7.31
N PHE A 153 10.06 12.14 -7.81
CA PHE A 153 9.70 10.97 -6.99
C PHE A 153 10.69 10.76 -5.85
N ASN A 154 11.99 10.92 -6.09
CA ASN A 154 13.02 10.82 -5.07
C ASN A 154 12.88 11.90 -4.00
N LYS A 155 12.53 13.15 -4.35
CA LYS A 155 12.22 14.20 -3.35
C LYS A 155 11.07 13.79 -2.43
N HIS A 156 10.02 13.19 -2.99
CA HIS A 156 8.90 12.67 -2.20
C HIS A 156 9.36 11.54 -1.27
N ILE A 157 10.14 10.58 -1.78
CA ILE A 157 10.70 9.47 -0.98
C ILE A 157 11.55 10.01 0.18
N GLU A 158 12.51 10.90 -0.09
CA GLU A 158 13.38 11.48 0.93
C GLU A 158 12.59 12.25 1.99
N SER A 159 11.59 13.03 1.58
CA SER A 159 10.72 13.75 2.50
C SER A 159 9.92 12.77 3.38
N SER A 160 9.38 11.71 2.80
CA SER A 160 8.61 10.71 3.53
C SER A 160 9.48 9.92 4.52
N TRP A 161 10.73 9.60 4.17
CA TRP A 161 11.65 8.97 5.12
C TRP A 161 11.93 9.84 6.35
N LYS A 162 12.07 11.17 6.16
CA LYS A 162 12.21 12.10 7.29
C LYS A 162 10.99 12.08 8.21
N ASP A 163 9.80 11.95 7.63
CA ASP A 163 8.56 11.85 8.39
C ASP A 163 8.48 10.52 9.16
N VAL A 164 8.79 9.39 8.52
CA VAL A 164 8.87 8.08 9.18
C VAL A 164 9.84 8.14 10.36
N ASN A 165 11.08 8.61 10.14
CA ASN A 165 12.10 8.72 11.18
C ASN A 165 11.65 9.63 12.33
N LYS A 166 10.96 10.73 12.05
CA LYS A 166 10.44 11.64 13.07
C LYS A 166 9.34 11.01 13.92
N GLU A 167 8.46 10.23 13.31
CA GLU A 167 7.42 9.50 14.03
C GLU A 167 8.02 8.38 14.90
N PHE A 168 9.14 7.77 14.49
CA PHE A 168 9.87 6.80 15.33
C PHE A 168 10.59 7.41 16.53
N LEU A 169 11.17 8.60 16.36
CA LEU A 169 11.99 9.26 17.39
C LEU A 169 11.16 10.01 18.44
N LYS A 170 9.87 10.23 18.19
CA LYS A 170 8.96 10.90 19.12
C LYS A 170 8.09 9.88 19.86
N PRO A 171 7.61 10.19 21.07
CA PRO A 171 6.53 9.42 21.67
C PRO A 171 5.35 9.43 20.70
N THR A 172 5.04 8.28 20.12
CA THR A 172 3.84 8.09 19.31
C THR A 172 2.62 8.00 20.21
N GLU A 173 1.43 8.25 19.66
CA GLU A 173 0.15 7.96 20.34
C GLU A 173 -0.01 6.45 20.62
N MET A 174 0.78 5.60 19.95
CA MET A 174 0.73 4.14 20.02
C MET A 174 1.97 3.54 20.70
N PRO A 175 1.87 2.33 21.28
CA PRO A 175 3.02 1.60 21.82
C PRO A 175 4.09 1.35 20.75
N THR A 176 5.38 1.44 21.11
CA THR A 176 6.54 1.32 20.21
C THR A 176 6.53 0.14 19.22
N PRO A 177 6.03 -1.07 19.56
CA PRO A 177 5.99 -2.16 18.58
C PRO A 177 5.06 -1.88 17.38
N VAL A 178 4.06 -1.01 17.52
CA VAL A 178 3.12 -0.63 16.44
C VAL A 178 3.82 0.15 15.32
N PRO A 179 4.51 1.29 15.58
CA PRO A 179 5.27 1.94 14.52
C PRO A 179 6.41 1.05 14.00
N GLN A 180 7.06 0.24 14.84
CA GLN A 180 8.14 -0.67 14.41
C GLN A 180 7.71 -1.65 13.31
N SER A 181 6.55 -2.29 13.44
CA SER A 181 6.05 -3.21 12.42
C SER A 181 5.76 -2.51 11.08
N LEU A 182 5.52 -1.20 11.08
CA LEU A 182 5.33 -0.38 9.87
C LEU A 182 6.65 0.03 9.18
N SER A 183 7.81 -0.08 9.81
CA SER A 183 9.07 0.22 9.11
C SER A 183 9.58 -0.97 8.28
N GLN A 184 9.28 -2.18 8.71
CA GLN A 184 9.93 -3.37 8.16
C GLN A 184 9.68 -3.58 6.65
N PRO A 185 8.45 -3.40 6.12
CA PRO A 185 8.20 -3.62 4.70
C PRO A 185 8.89 -2.60 3.78
N CYS A 186 9.29 -1.43 4.29
CA CYS A 186 10.01 -0.40 3.51
C CYS A 186 11.53 -0.57 3.54
N THR A 187 12.06 -1.47 4.37
CA THR A 187 13.52 -1.69 4.55
C THR A 187 14.08 -2.87 3.74
N VAL A 188 13.21 -3.58 3.01
CA VAL A 188 13.57 -4.84 2.33
C VAL A 188 14.51 -4.62 1.13
N ASP A 189 14.67 -3.39 0.64
CA ASP A 189 15.50 -3.04 -0.53
C ASP A 189 16.75 -2.20 -0.20
N GLY A 190 17.38 -2.42 0.95
CA GLY A 190 18.75 -1.96 1.18
C GLY A 190 18.98 -0.45 1.22
N CYS A 191 17.94 0.35 1.50
CA CYS A 191 18.11 1.77 1.78
C CYS A 191 18.64 1.96 3.22
N PRO A 192 19.81 2.59 3.43
CA PRO A 192 20.30 2.87 4.77
C PRO A 192 19.45 3.95 5.45
N LEU A 193 19.25 3.79 6.76
CA LEU A 193 18.70 4.82 7.67
C LEU A 193 19.56 6.09 7.67
#